data_AF-A0A6S7LRC8-F1
#
_entry.id   AF-A0A6S7LRC8-F1
#
_cell.length_a   1.000
_cell.length_b   1.000
_cell.length_c   1.000
_cell.angle_alpha   90.00
_cell.angle_beta   90.00
_cell.angle_gamma   90.00
#
_symmetry.space_group_name_H-M   'P 1'
#
loop_
_entity.id
_entity.type
_entity.pdbx_description
1 polymer ?
#
loop_
_entity_poly.entity_id
_entity_poly.type
_entity_poly.pdbx_seq_one_letter_code
_entity_poly.pdbx_strand_id
1 'polypeptide(L)'
;MSVRSWPTALDREPTEDNPARSEPGQRCIEGTWRDVRLEKEEMEKEKINALFKTRIHLMNTLTKTKGWIQEAIYAGEPVDNIKTKKEHYDECWREFVRKHEQYMELLVSEEEKDIASRSYKELMTKKMHLDEMVMSLRRRVMLASRQKGEDASSFSGKSRRTLA
;
A
#
# COMPACT_ATOMS: atom_id res chain seq x y z
N MET A 1 -85.71 13.92 77.11
CA MET A 1 -85.80 13.16 75.83
C MET A 1 -84.36 12.76 75.46
N SER A 2 -83.92 11.52 75.66
CA SER A 2 -83.98 10.41 74.68
C SER A 2 -83.44 10.83 73.30
N VAL A 3 -82.43 10.23 72.66
CA VAL A 3 -81.64 9.01 72.88
C VAL A 3 -80.27 9.18 72.18
N ARG A 4 -79.26 8.46 72.65
CA ARG A 4 -77.94 8.20 72.06
C ARG A 4 -78.01 7.75 70.59
N SER A 5 -76.95 7.98 69.82
CA SER A 5 -76.13 6.91 69.21
C SER A 5 -74.97 7.47 68.38
N TRP A 6 -73.75 6.98 68.61
CA TRP A 6 -72.64 6.97 67.63
C TRP A 6 -72.55 5.53 67.08
N PRO A 7 -72.05 5.35 65.85
CA PRO A 7 -70.82 4.55 65.74
C PRO A 7 -69.82 5.01 64.66
N THR A 8 -68.55 5.04 65.07
CA THR A 8 -67.37 4.33 64.53
C THR A 8 -67.17 4.12 63.01
N ALA A 9 -66.06 4.69 62.53
CA ALA A 9 -65.07 4.27 61.52
C ALA A 9 -65.46 3.34 60.35
N LEU A 10 -65.06 3.76 59.14
CA LEU A 10 -64.62 2.87 58.06
C LEU A 10 -63.56 3.60 57.20
N ASP A 11 -62.39 2.97 57.12
CA ASP A 11 -61.30 3.25 56.20
C ASP A 11 -61.78 3.41 54.74
N ARG A 12 -61.20 4.38 54.02
CA ARG A 12 -61.11 4.32 52.56
C ARG A 12 -59.85 5.05 52.07
N GLU A 13 -58.87 4.21 51.74
CA GLU A 13 -57.71 4.32 50.85
C GLU A 13 -57.54 5.63 50.04
N PRO A 14 -56.31 6.15 49.89
CA PRO A 14 -56.01 7.26 48.99
C PRO A 14 -56.06 6.80 47.54
N THR A 15 -56.86 7.48 46.73
CA THR A 15 -56.96 7.23 45.29
C THR A 15 -55.70 7.75 44.61
N GLU A 16 -54.85 6.84 44.15
CA GLU A 16 -53.86 7.08 43.11
C GLU A 16 -54.57 7.57 41.85
N ASP A 17 -54.13 8.70 41.29
CA ASP A 17 -54.08 8.96 39.85
C ASP A 17 -53.50 10.37 39.64
N ASN A 18 -52.19 10.48 39.82
CA ASN A 18 -51.43 11.58 39.24
C ASN A 18 -50.53 10.96 38.16
N PRO A 19 -50.91 10.97 36.88
CA PRO A 19 -50.01 10.55 35.82
C PRO A 19 -48.91 11.60 35.73
N ALA A 20 -47.81 11.27 36.40
CA ALA A 20 -46.51 11.86 36.22
C ALA A 20 -46.30 12.13 34.72
N ARG A 21 -46.14 13.42 34.42
CA ARG A 21 -45.66 13.92 33.14
C ARG A 21 -44.32 13.25 32.87
N SER A 22 -44.39 12.12 32.20
CA SER A 22 -43.25 11.31 31.80
C SER A 22 -42.54 12.11 30.72
N GLU A 23 -41.43 12.76 31.09
CA GLU A 23 -40.55 13.35 30.09
C GLU A 23 -40.13 12.24 29.12
N PRO A 24 -40.39 12.37 27.80
CA PRO A 24 -39.94 11.37 26.86
C PRO A 24 -38.42 11.37 26.87
N GLY A 25 -37.87 10.22 27.24
CA GLY A 25 -36.47 10.01 27.55
C GLY A 25 -35.53 10.56 26.48
N GLN A 26 -34.58 11.36 26.94
CA GLN A 26 -33.32 11.67 26.25
C GLN A 26 -32.38 10.44 26.18
N ARG A 27 -32.91 9.25 25.88
CA ARG A 27 -32.14 8.00 25.78
C ARG A 27 -32.19 7.40 24.38
N CYS A 28 -31.89 8.16 23.33
CA CYS A 28 -31.75 7.58 21.98
C CYS A 28 -30.72 8.27 21.06
N ILE A 29 -29.84 9.16 21.55
CA ILE A 29 -28.90 9.86 20.65
C ILE A 29 -27.46 9.35 20.79
N GLU A 30 -27.03 8.90 21.98
CA GLU A 30 -25.64 8.44 22.18
C GLU A 30 -25.31 7.07 21.54
N GLY A 31 -26.32 6.21 21.31
CA GLY A 31 -26.11 4.94 20.60
C GLY A 31 -25.69 5.17 19.15
N THR A 32 -26.43 6.05 18.46
CA THR A 32 -26.22 6.36 17.04
C THR A 32 -24.84 6.97 16.77
N TRP A 33 -24.32 7.84 17.64
CA TRP A 33 -22.98 8.42 17.47
C TRP A 33 -21.84 7.44 17.76
N ARG A 34 -22.04 6.48 18.68
CA ARG A 34 -21.08 5.41 18.95
C ARG A 34 -21.00 4.44 17.77
N ASP A 35 -22.15 4.05 17.22
CA ASP A 35 -22.22 3.14 16.07
C ASP A 35 -21.55 3.76 14.83
N VAL A 36 -21.85 5.03 14.51
CA VAL A 36 -21.21 5.75 13.39
C VAL A 36 -19.69 5.89 13.59
N ARG A 37 -19.22 6.05 14.84
CA ARG A 37 -17.78 6.11 15.13
C ARG A 37 -17.10 4.76 14.92
N LEU A 38 -17.73 3.67 15.37
CA LEU A 38 -17.21 2.31 15.20
C LEU A 38 -17.17 1.92 13.71
N GLU A 39 -18.20 2.25 12.94
CA GLU A 39 -18.22 2.04 11.48
C GLU A 39 -17.09 2.80 10.78
N LYS A 40 -16.82 4.04 11.20
CA LYS A 40 -15.71 4.83 10.65
C LYS A 40 -14.35 4.20 10.96
N GLU A 41 -14.13 3.75 12.20
CA GLU A 41 -12.90 3.07 12.61
C GLU A 41 -12.69 1.74 11.87
N GLU A 42 -13.76 1.00 11.61
CA GLU A 42 -13.73 -0.24 10.84
C GLU A 42 -13.34 0.02 9.37
N MET A 43 -13.97 1.01 8.72
CA MET A 43 -13.60 1.40 7.35
C MET A 43 -12.14 1.86 7.24
N GLU A 44 -11.62 2.58 8.24
CA GLU A 44 -10.21 2.98 8.27
C GLU A 44 -9.28 1.76 8.39
N LYS A 45 -9.61 0.79 9.25
CA LYS A 45 -8.87 -0.47 9.38
C LYS A 45 -8.92 -1.28 8.08
N GLU A 46 -10.07 -1.37 7.44
CA GLU A 46 -10.22 -2.04 6.15
C GLU A 46 -9.36 -1.39 5.07
N LYS A 47 -9.34 -0.06 5.02
CA LYS A 47 -8.50 0.70 4.09
C LYS A 47 -7.01 0.45 4.32
N ILE A 48 -6.56 0.45 5.58
CA ILE A 48 -5.17 0.14 5.95
C ILE A 48 -4.83 -1.29 5.52
N ASN A 49 -5.71 -2.26 5.80
CA ASN A 49 -5.51 -3.66 5.45
C ASN A 49 -5.50 -3.87 3.92
N ALA A 50 -6.33 -3.15 3.16
CA ALA A 50 -6.33 -3.18 1.71
C ALA A 50 -5.00 -2.65 1.15
N LEU A 51 -4.50 -1.53 1.67
CA LEU A 51 -3.20 -0.96 1.28
C LEU A 51 -2.04 -1.90 1.64
N PHE A 52 -2.06 -2.51 2.83
CA PHE A 52 -1.09 -3.54 3.21
C PHE A 52 -1.13 -4.72 2.21
N LYS A 53 -2.34 -5.21 1.92
CA LYS A 53 -2.74 -6.10 0.80
C LYS A 53 -1.93 -5.83 -0.47
N THR A 54 -2.22 -4.68 -1.05
CA THR A 54 -1.65 -4.22 -2.32
C THR A 54 -0.14 -4.03 -2.23
N ARG A 55 0.36 -3.48 -1.12
CA ARG A 55 1.79 -3.26 -0.89
C ARG A 55 2.57 -4.58 -0.94
N ILE A 56 2.12 -5.60 -0.20
CA ILE A 56 2.77 -6.93 -0.20
C ILE A 56 2.74 -7.54 -1.60
N HIS A 57 1.62 -7.43 -2.31
CA HIS A 57 1.54 -7.91 -3.69
C HIS A 57 2.58 -7.23 -4.59
N LEU A 58 2.70 -5.91 -4.53
CA LEU A 58 3.69 -5.15 -5.31
C LEU A 58 5.13 -5.52 -4.93
N MET A 59 5.43 -5.71 -3.65
CA MET A 59 6.75 -6.17 -3.20
C MET A 59 7.14 -7.52 -3.80
N ASN A 60 6.19 -8.46 -3.85
CA ASN A 60 6.40 -9.78 -4.44
C ASN A 60 6.60 -9.68 -5.96
N THR A 61 5.80 -8.87 -6.65
CA THR A 61 5.93 -8.60 -8.08
C THR A 61 7.30 -7.99 -8.41
N LEU A 62 7.75 -7.00 -7.63
CA LEU A 62 9.10 -6.42 -7.76
C LEU A 62 10.21 -7.45 -7.56
N THR A 63 10.08 -8.31 -6.56
CA THR A 63 11.06 -9.36 -6.29
C THR A 63 11.16 -10.34 -7.46
N LYS A 64 10.01 -10.76 -7.99
CA LYS A 64 9.92 -11.68 -9.13
C LYS A 64 10.50 -11.08 -10.41
N THR A 65 10.07 -9.87 -10.75
CA THR A 65 10.52 -9.17 -11.96
C THR A 65 12.01 -8.82 -11.91
N LYS A 66 12.55 -8.47 -10.73
CA LYS A 66 14.00 -8.37 -10.54
C LYS A 66 14.71 -9.67 -10.91
N GLY A 67 14.23 -10.81 -10.39
CA GLY A 67 14.80 -12.12 -10.69
C GLY A 67 14.84 -12.40 -12.19
N TRP A 68 13.72 -12.18 -12.88
CA TRP A 68 13.64 -12.33 -14.34
C TRP A 68 14.59 -11.43 -15.12
N ILE A 69 14.80 -10.19 -14.67
CA ILE A 69 15.77 -9.29 -15.31
C ILE A 69 17.19 -9.80 -15.09
N GLN A 70 17.52 -10.25 -13.87
CA GLN A 70 18.83 -10.80 -13.56
C GLN A 70 19.13 -12.06 -14.40
N GLU A 71 18.17 -12.97 -14.49
CA GLU A 71 18.26 -14.16 -15.35
C GLU A 71 18.47 -13.78 -16.82
N ALA A 72 17.71 -12.81 -17.35
CA ALA A 72 17.87 -12.33 -18.71
C ALA A 72 19.26 -11.73 -18.98
N ILE A 73 19.81 -10.98 -18.00
CA ILE A 73 21.17 -10.45 -18.08
C ILE A 73 22.20 -11.59 -18.11
N TYR A 74 22.05 -12.62 -17.27
CA TYR A 74 22.98 -13.75 -17.22
C TYR A 74 22.89 -14.66 -18.44
N ALA A 75 21.70 -14.84 -19.00
CA ALA A 75 21.47 -15.58 -20.23
C ALA A 75 21.98 -14.83 -21.48
N GLY A 76 22.34 -13.56 -21.36
CA GLY A 76 22.78 -12.74 -22.48
C GLY A 76 21.65 -12.39 -23.45
N GLU A 77 20.42 -12.22 -22.95
CA GLU A 77 19.29 -11.79 -23.77
C GLU A 77 19.56 -10.43 -24.45
N PRO A 78 18.88 -10.14 -25.58
CA PRO A 78 18.95 -8.84 -26.22
C PRO A 78 18.65 -7.69 -25.25
N VAL A 79 19.41 -6.59 -25.38
CA VAL A 79 19.25 -5.40 -24.52
C VAL A 79 17.84 -4.84 -24.55
N ASP A 80 17.17 -4.92 -25.71
CA ASP A 80 15.78 -4.45 -25.86
C ASP A 80 14.80 -5.25 -25.00
N ASN A 81 14.97 -6.58 -24.89
CA ASN A 81 14.14 -7.41 -24.01
C ASN A 81 14.34 -7.03 -22.54
N ILE A 82 15.60 -6.81 -22.14
CA ILE A 82 15.96 -6.39 -20.78
C ILE A 82 15.39 -5.00 -20.49
N LYS A 83 15.40 -4.09 -21.48
CA LYS A 83 14.80 -2.76 -21.37
C LYS A 83 13.30 -2.85 -21.11
N THR A 84 12.55 -3.64 -21.88
CA THR A 84 11.11 -3.82 -21.68
C THR A 84 10.79 -4.39 -20.29
N LYS A 85 11.52 -5.41 -19.85
CA LYS A 85 11.36 -5.98 -18.49
C LYS A 85 11.66 -4.93 -17.41
N LYS A 86 12.68 -4.09 -17.63
CA LYS A 86 13.06 -3.01 -16.70
C LYS A 86 12.01 -1.90 -16.64
N GLU A 87 11.39 -1.54 -17.76
CA GLU A 87 10.30 -0.56 -17.79
C GLU A 87 9.10 -1.02 -16.97
N HIS A 88 8.72 -2.30 -17.11
CA HIS A 88 7.69 -2.91 -16.27
C HIS A 88 8.06 -2.91 -14.78
N TYR A 89 9.30 -3.27 -14.44
CA TYR A 89 9.80 -3.18 -13.06
C TYR A 89 9.68 -1.76 -12.50
N ASP A 90 10.05 -0.74 -13.28
CA ASP A 90 10.00 0.66 -12.86
C ASP A 90 8.57 1.17 -12.69
N GLU A 91 7.63 0.68 -13.49
CA GLU A 91 6.20 0.95 -13.32
C GLU A 91 5.67 0.36 -12.01
N CYS A 92 5.94 -0.93 -11.75
CA CYS A 92 5.60 -1.54 -10.47
C CYS A 92 6.26 -0.82 -9.29
N TRP A 93 7.49 -0.31 -9.46
CA TRP A 93 8.19 0.44 -8.43
C TRP A 93 7.47 1.75 -8.08
N ARG A 94 7.06 2.52 -9.09
CA ARG A 94 6.30 3.77 -8.86
C ARG A 94 5.00 3.51 -8.13
N GLU A 95 4.27 2.46 -8.53
CA GLU A 95 3.02 2.11 -7.86
C GLU A 95 3.26 1.63 -6.42
N PHE A 96 4.33 0.86 -6.18
CA PHE A 96 4.75 0.47 -4.83
C PHE A 96 5.05 1.68 -3.94
N VAL A 97 5.84 2.65 -4.43
CA VAL A 97 6.18 3.88 -3.68
C VAL A 97 4.89 4.62 -3.30
N ARG A 98 4.00 4.85 -4.27
CA ARG A 98 2.73 5.53 -4.04
C ARG A 98 1.88 4.83 -2.98
N LYS A 99 1.77 3.50 -3.05
CA LYS A 99 1.01 2.71 -2.07
C LYS A 99 1.70 2.67 -0.71
N HIS A 100 3.02 2.66 -0.67
CA HIS A 100 3.78 2.69 0.56
C HIS A 100 3.63 4.03 1.29
N GLU A 101 3.69 5.15 0.58
CA GLU A 101 3.47 6.49 1.16
C GLU A 101 2.05 6.62 1.73
N GLN A 102 1.03 6.23 0.95
CA GLN A 102 -0.36 6.19 1.43
C GLN A 102 -0.54 5.30 2.66
N TYR A 103 0.15 4.16 2.70
CA TYR A 103 0.12 3.26 3.84
C TYR A 103 0.77 3.91 5.07
N MET A 104 1.95 4.53 4.92
CA MET A 104 2.68 5.20 6.00
C MET A 104 1.88 6.34 6.65
N GLU A 105 1.11 7.09 5.86
CA GLU A 105 0.24 8.17 6.35
C GLU A 105 -0.88 7.68 7.27
N LEU A 106 -1.35 6.45 7.06
CA LEU A 106 -2.46 5.87 7.84
C LEU A 106 -1.98 5.06 9.04
N LEU A 107 -0.68 4.77 9.15
CA LEU A 107 -0.13 4.10 10.32
C LEU A 107 -0.10 5.05 11.51
N VAL A 108 -0.62 4.57 12.64
CA VAL A 108 -0.61 5.32 13.90
C VAL A 108 0.58 4.92 14.76
N SER A 109 0.95 3.64 14.76
CA SER A 109 2.07 3.13 15.54
C SER A 109 3.41 3.44 14.88
N GLU A 110 4.36 3.98 15.67
CA GLU A 110 5.73 4.21 15.21
C GLU A 110 6.45 2.89 14.89
N GLU A 111 6.15 1.82 15.63
CA GLU A 111 6.72 0.50 15.37
C GLU A 111 6.32 -0.03 13.99
N GLU A 112 5.06 0.16 13.59
CA GLU A 112 4.56 -0.23 12.27
C GLU A 112 5.23 0.59 11.17
N LYS A 113 5.43 1.90 11.40
CA LYS A 113 6.15 2.79 10.49
C LYS A 113 7.60 2.37 10.33
N ASP A 114 8.27 1.97 11.41
CA ASP A 114 9.63 1.46 11.37
C ASP A 114 9.76 0.16 10.57
N ILE A 115 8.82 -0.77 10.75
CA ILE A 115 8.77 -2.03 9.98
C ILE A 115 8.57 -1.72 8.48
N ALA A 116 7.62 -0.85 8.16
CA ALA A 116 7.32 -0.46 6.79
C ALA A 116 8.50 0.28 6.14
N SER A 117 9.18 1.15 6.88
CA SER A 117 10.36 1.88 6.44
C SER A 117 11.56 0.96 6.19
N ARG A 118 11.80 -0.02 7.06
CA ARG A 118 12.88 -1.02 6.88
C ARG A 118 12.70 -1.80 5.58
N SER A 119 11.48 -2.29 5.33
CA SER A 119 11.18 -3.04 4.11
C SER A 119 11.26 -2.18 2.84
N TYR A 120 10.92 -0.88 2.92
CA TYR A 120 11.16 0.07 1.82
C TYR A 120 12.65 0.25 1.53
N LYS A 121 13.47 0.48 2.57
CA LYS A 121 14.93 0.64 2.44
C LYS A 121 15.58 -0.60 1.82
N GLU A 122 15.20 -1.79 2.27
CA GLU A 122 15.70 -3.05 1.71
C GLU A 122 15.38 -3.17 0.21
N LEU A 123 14.14 -2.85 -0.17
CA LEU A 123 13.71 -2.85 -1.56
C LEU A 123 14.42 -1.79 -2.40
N MET A 124 14.68 -0.61 -1.83
CA MET A 124 15.44 0.44 -2.50
C MET A 124 16.87 -0.03 -2.82
N THR A 125 17.55 -0.66 -1.85
CA THR A 125 18.88 -1.25 -2.09
C THR A 125 18.83 -2.29 -3.22
N LYS A 126 17.80 -3.15 -3.23
CA LYS A 126 17.61 -4.15 -4.30
C LYS A 126 17.38 -3.49 -5.66
N LYS A 127 16.65 -2.38 -5.72
CA LYS A 127 16.45 -1.58 -6.94
C LYS A 127 17.75 -0.96 -7.43
N MET A 128 18.50 -0.30 -6.56
CA MET A 128 19.78 0.34 -6.94
C MET A 128 20.75 -0.67 -7.53
N HIS A 129 20.87 -1.85 -6.91
CA HIS A 129 21.68 -2.93 -7.45
C HIS A 129 21.23 -3.39 -8.84
N LEU A 130 19.92 -3.50 -9.07
CA LEU A 130 19.38 -3.84 -10.38
C LEU A 130 19.70 -2.76 -11.43
N ASP A 131 19.55 -1.49 -11.06
CA ASP A 131 19.89 -0.34 -11.91
C ASP A 131 21.38 -0.37 -12.32
N GLU A 132 22.27 -0.66 -11.37
CA GLU A 132 23.71 -0.81 -11.61
C GLU A 132 24.02 -1.96 -12.58
N MET A 133 23.36 -3.11 -12.43
CA MET A 133 23.52 -4.25 -13.34
C MET A 133 23.11 -3.88 -14.77
N VAL A 134 21.94 -3.28 -14.95
CA VAL A 134 21.41 -2.86 -16.26
C VAL A 134 22.32 -1.80 -16.89
N MET A 135 22.76 -0.80 -16.12
CA MET A 135 23.67 0.23 -16.59
C MET A 135 25.04 -0.33 -17.00
N SER A 136 25.55 -1.30 -16.27
CA SER A 136 26.81 -1.98 -16.59
C SER A 136 26.68 -2.82 -17.86
N LEU A 137 25.55 -3.49 -18.08
CA LEU A 137 25.25 -4.16 -19.34
C LEU A 137 25.24 -3.17 -20.51
N ARG A 138 24.50 -2.06 -20.40
CA ARG A 138 24.42 -1.03 -21.45
C ARG A 138 25.81 -0.50 -21.82
N ARG A 139 26.66 -0.24 -20.82
CA ARG A 139 28.06 0.18 -21.04
C ARG A 139 28.86 -0.86 -21.81
N ARG A 140 28.79 -2.14 -21.43
CA ARG A 140 29.49 -3.23 -22.15
C ARG A 140 29.08 -3.31 -23.62
N VAL A 141 27.78 -3.20 -23.90
CA VAL A 141 27.27 -3.26 -25.28
C VAL A 141 27.73 -2.07 -26.11
N MET A 142 27.73 -0.85 -25.54
CA MET A 142 28.27 0.33 -26.22
C MET A 142 29.77 0.24 -26.51
N LEU A 143 30.56 -0.37 -25.63
CA LEU A 143 31.99 -0.56 -25.88
C LEU A 143 32.24 -1.61 -26.96
N ALA A 144 31.50 -2.71 -26.94
CA ALA A 144 31.61 -3.77 -27.94
C ALA A 144 31.26 -3.28 -29.35
N SER A 145 30.26 -2.40 -29.49
CA SER A 145 29.90 -1.83 -30.80
C SER A 145 30.97 -0.87 -31.35
N ARG A 146 31.68 -0.14 -30.48
CA ARG A 146 32.80 0.74 -30.89
C ARG A 146 33.98 -0.06 -31.45
N GLN A 147 34.39 -1.11 -30.73
CA GLN A 147 35.53 -1.94 -31.14
C GLN A 147 35.28 -2.62 -32.49
N LYS A 148 34.05 -3.10 -32.74
CA LYS A 148 33.66 -3.68 -34.03
C LYS A 148 33.70 -2.68 -35.20
N GLY A 149 33.53 -1.38 -34.93
CA GLY A 149 33.66 -0.32 -35.94
C GLY A 149 35.12 0.00 -36.29
N GLU A 150 36.02 -0.06 -35.30
CA GLU A 150 37.46 0.19 -35.48
C GLU A 150 38.14 -0.96 -36.26
N ASP A 151 37.75 -2.20 -35.99
CA ASP A 151 38.25 -3.38 -36.71
C ASP A 151 37.79 -3.40 -38.18
N ALA A 152 36.55 -2.94 -38.46
CA ALA A 152 36.05 -2.82 -39.83
C ALA A 152 36.72 -1.68 -40.61
N SER A 153 37.05 -0.57 -39.93
CA SER A 153 37.73 0.58 -40.55
C SER A 153 39.20 0.29 -40.86
N SER A 154 39.89 -0.49 -40.03
CA SER A 154 41.32 -0.81 -40.19
C SER A 154 41.63 -1.80 -41.32
N PHE A 155 40.64 -2.56 -41.81
CA PHE A 155 40.82 -3.53 -42.89
C PHE A 155 40.66 -2.96 -44.32
N SER A 156 40.33 -1.67 -44.49
CA SER A 156 40.20 -1.04 -45.83
C SER A 156 41.53 -0.54 -46.44
N GLY A 157 42.66 -0.90 -45.83
CA GLY A 157 44.00 -0.48 -46.24
C GLY A 157 44.52 -1.17 -47.51
N LYS A 158 44.36 -0.48 -48.66
CA LYS A 158 45.23 -0.52 -49.86
C LYS A 158 45.26 -1.82 -50.67
N SER A 159 44.26 -2.00 -51.53
CA SER A 159 44.46 -2.73 -52.80
C SER A 159 45.22 -1.81 -53.78
N ARG A 160 46.55 -1.87 -53.78
CA ARG A 160 47.35 -1.33 -54.89
C ARG A 160 47.20 -2.27 -56.08
N ARG A 161 46.46 -1.83 -57.11
CA ARG A 161 46.63 -2.34 -58.47
C ARG A 161 47.95 -1.78 -59.00
N THR A 162 48.93 -2.65 -59.22
CA THR A 162 50.01 -2.42 -60.18
C THR A 162 49.73 -3.29 -61.39
N LEU A 163 49.25 -2.65 -62.45
CA LEU A 163 49.33 -3.14 -63.82
C LEU A 163 50.09 -2.09 -64.63
N ALA A 164 50.93 -2.60 -65.53
CA ALA A 164 51.90 -1.93 -66.40
C ALA A 164 53.28 -1.71 -65.77
#